data_AF-A0A1L8D3X1-F1
#
_entry.id   AF-A0A1L8D3X1-F1
#
_cell.length_a   1.000
_cell.length_b   1.000
_cell.length_c   1.000
_cell.angle_alpha   90.00
_cell.angle_beta   90.00
_cell.angle_gamma   90.00
#
_symmetry.space_group_name_H-M   'P 1'
#
loop_
_entity.id
_entity.type
_entity.pdbx_description
1 polymer ?
#
loop_
_entity_poly.entity_id
_entity_poly.type
_entity_poly.pdbx_seq_one_letter_code
_entity_poly.pdbx_strand_id
1 'polypeptide(L)'
;MKRAILVLGIFWGIILGAFFGVNYFEKKEVELNLAPETFAEMYRVEDIKGNAAIAAVNDLHGKLIDIKAAEVITYKNYQQEARIWISEANSVQEAAYLCELMDRKIKAAIGKSPFSYPETLEIGGLTIYKTYGMGRVHYYYQSKDKVFWLELPAELHQDLLKEALKIWK
;
A
#
# COMPACT_ATOMS: atom_id res chain seq x y z
N MET A 1 27.90 -34.42 61.41
CA MET A 1 27.62 -33.15 60.72
C MET A 1 26.71 -33.42 59.53
N LYS A 2 25.57 -32.72 59.46
CA LYS A 2 24.65 -32.47 58.31
C LYS A 2 24.12 -33.73 57.57
N ARG A 3 22.88 -34.20 57.85
CA ARG A 3 21.57 -33.80 57.23
C ARG A 3 21.54 -34.08 55.71
N ALA A 4 20.53 -34.66 55.06
CA ALA A 4 19.24 -35.22 55.46
C ALA A 4 18.56 -35.83 54.20
N ILE A 5 17.77 -36.88 54.44
CA ILE A 5 16.46 -37.22 53.84
C ILE A 5 16.35 -37.52 52.33
N LEU A 6 16.09 -38.80 52.11
CA LEU A 6 15.41 -39.48 51.01
C LEU A 6 13.98 -38.94 50.80
N VAL A 7 13.57 -38.67 49.56
CA VAL A 7 12.15 -38.79 49.15
C VAL A 7 12.07 -39.48 47.80
N LEU A 8 11.45 -40.67 47.83
CA LEU A 8 10.98 -41.45 46.71
C LEU A 8 9.76 -40.77 46.06
N GLY A 9 9.72 -40.78 44.73
CA GLY A 9 8.53 -40.47 43.94
C GLY A 9 8.61 -41.19 42.59
N ILE A 10 8.10 -42.42 42.54
CA ILE A 10 7.82 -43.19 41.31
C ILE A 10 6.50 -42.67 40.75
N PHE A 11 6.37 -42.41 39.43
CA PHE A 11 5.14 -42.70 38.66
C PHE A 11 5.36 -42.55 37.13
N TRP A 12 5.24 -43.68 36.40
CA TRP A 12 4.56 -43.96 35.11
C TRP A 12 4.37 -42.78 34.12
N GLY A 13 4.57 -42.85 32.80
CA GLY A 13 4.56 -43.95 31.84
C GLY A 13 3.90 -43.44 30.54
N ILE A 14 4.52 -43.73 29.38
CA ILE A 14 3.94 -43.92 28.02
C ILE A 14 3.26 -42.72 27.29
N ILE A 15 3.51 -42.70 25.97
CA ILE A 15 2.70 -42.21 24.82
C ILE A 15 3.24 -40.89 24.20
N LEU A 16 4.01 -40.98 23.11
CA LEU A 16 3.56 -40.95 21.69
C LEU A 16 2.82 -39.67 21.31
N GLY A 17 3.34 -38.99 20.27
CA GLY A 17 2.51 -38.14 19.41
C GLY A 17 2.45 -36.67 19.79
N ALA A 18 3.48 -35.92 19.40
CA ALA A 18 3.27 -34.56 18.92
C ALA A 18 4.43 -34.19 17.98
N PHE A 19 4.45 -34.83 16.80
CA PHE A 19 4.90 -34.16 15.60
C PHE A 19 3.98 -32.95 15.46
N PHE A 20 4.32 -31.83 16.10
CA PHE A 20 3.72 -30.55 15.79
C PHE A 20 4.22 -30.20 14.39
N GLY A 21 3.58 -30.81 13.39
CA GLY A 21 3.45 -30.23 12.08
C GLY A 21 2.73 -28.92 12.30
N VAL A 22 3.49 -27.88 12.67
CA VAL A 22 3.08 -26.52 12.41
C VAL A 22 3.05 -26.46 10.90
N ASN A 23 1.89 -26.76 10.32
CA ASN A 23 1.53 -26.25 9.02
C ASN A 23 1.52 -24.73 9.20
N TYR A 24 2.71 -24.13 9.17
CA TYR A 24 2.89 -22.79 8.67
C TYR A 24 2.39 -22.88 7.24
N PHE A 25 1.08 -22.70 7.07
CA PHE A 25 0.55 -22.17 5.83
C PHE A 25 1.24 -20.82 5.70
N GLU A 26 2.41 -20.83 5.06
CA GLU A 26 3.07 -19.66 4.56
C GLU A 26 2.06 -19.03 3.60
N LYS A 27 1.26 -18.10 4.13
CA LYS A 27 0.21 -17.44 3.37
C LYS A 27 0.95 -16.72 2.25
N LYS A 28 0.92 -17.30 1.05
CA LYS A 28 1.64 -16.79 -0.10
C LYS A 28 1.36 -15.30 -0.22
N GLU A 29 2.42 -14.50 -0.10
CA GLU A 29 2.30 -13.05 -0.24
C GLU A 29 1.68 -12.75 -1.60
N VAL A 30 0.62 -11.94 -1.60
CA VAL A 30 0.01 -11.49 -2.85
C VAL A 30 0.82 -10.28 -3.31
N GLU A 31 1.64 -10.50 -4.34
CA GLU A 31 2.42 -9.45 -4.98
C GLU A 31 1.68 -8.94 -6.22
N LEU A 32 1.52 -7.63 -6.30
CA LEU A 32 1.12 -6.95 -7.53
C LEU A 32 2.32 -6.87 -8.47
N ASN A 33 2.06 -6.96 -9.77
CA ASN A 33 3.05 -6.76 -10.81
C ASN A 33 2.46 -5.85 -11.89
N LEU A 34 2.10 -4.63 -11.47
CA LEU A 34 1.40 -3.66 -12.31
C LEU A 34 2.33 -2.59 -12.86
N ALA A 35 3.57 -2.52 -12.36
CA ALA A 35 4.53 -1.51 -12.76
C ALA A 35 5.27 -1.89 -14.06
N PRO A 36 5.09 -1.14 -15.17
CA PRO A 36 5.96 -1.27 -16.32
C PRO A 36 7.41 -0.86 -15.99
N GLU A 37 8.35 -1.24 -16.85
CA GLU A 37 9.75 -0.83 -16.69
C GLU A 37 9.94 0.69 -16.86
N THR A 38 9.06 1.32 -17.64
CA THR A 38 9.12 2.75 -17.95
C THR A 38 7.76 3.44 -17.80
N PHE A 39 7.79 4.69 -17.37
CA PHE A 39 6.64 5.59 -17.27
C PHE A 39 7.05 6.97 -17.77
N ALA A 40 6.49 7.43 -18.91
CA ALA A 40 6.77 8.75 -19.49
C ALA A 40 8.27 9.12 -19.53
N GLU A 41 9.08 8.30 -20.19
CA GLU A 41 10.55 8.43 -20.31
C GLU A 41 11.35 8.29 -18.99
N MET A 42 10.67 8.04 -17.87
CA MET A 42 11.32 7.67 -16.61
C MET A 42 11.45 6.16 -16.50
N TYR A 43 12.56 5.70 -15.92
CA TYR A 43 12.81 4.30 -15.63
C TYR A 43 12.37 3.96 -14.22
N ARG A 44 11.85 2.75 -14.01
CA ARG A 44 11.57 2.23 -12.67
C ARG A 44 12.89 2.03 -11.93
N VAL A 45 13.14 2.84 -10.91
CA VAL A 45 14.37 2.77 -10.09
C VAL A 45 14.13 2.07 -8.75
N GLU A 46 12.87 1.96 -8.35
CA GLU A 46 12.45 1.26 -7.13
C GLU A 46 11.07 0.63 -7.35
N ASP A 47 10.88 -0.56 -6.80
CA ASP A 47 9.64 -1.32 -6.87
C ASP A 47 9.46 -2.16 -5.60
N ILE A 48 8.68 -1.65 -4.65
CA ILE A 48 8.39 -2.31 -3.37
C ILE A 48 7.05 -3.02 -3.48
N LYS A 49 7.00 -4.31 -3.13
CA LYS A 49 5.82 -5.18 -3.26
C LYS A 49 5.47 -5.90 -1.96
N GLY A 50 4.30 -6.54 -1.97
CA GLY A 50 3.88 -7.47 -0.93
C GLY A 50 3.79 -6.82 0.44
N ASN A 51 4.22 -7.53 1.48
CA ASN A 51 4.09 -7.06 2.86
C ASN A 51 4.87 -5.76 3.13
N ALA A 52 6.01 -5.54 2.47
CA ALA A 52 6.79 -4.31 2.60
C ALA A 52 6.03 -3.09 2.07
N ALA A 53 5.34 -3.24 0.94
CA ALA A 53 4.50 -2.17 0.38
C ALA A 53 3.27 -1.89 1.27
N ILE A 54 2.63 -2.94 1.81
CA ILE A 54 1.51 -2.79 2.74
C ILE A 54 1.94 -2.03 4.01
N ALA A 55 3.13 -2.36 4.54
CA ALA A 55 3.70 -1.65 5.68
C ALA A 55 3.91 -0.16 5.35
N ALA A 56 4.51 0.16 4.19
CA ALA A 56 4.71 1.53 3.76
C ALA A 56 3.39 2.31 3.60
N VAL A 57 2.33 1.69 3.08
CA VAL A 57 0.99 2.29 2.99
C VAL A 57 0.42 2.57 4.38
N ASN A 58 0.54 1.63 5.32
CA ASN A 58 0.03 1.80 6.68
C ASN A 58 0.78 2.89 7.46
N ASP A 59 2.09 2.96 7.31
CA ASP A 59 2.94 3.98 7.94
C ASP A 59 2.55 5.38 7.46
N LEU A 60 2.31 5.55 6.15
CA LEU A 60 1.86 6.83 5.59
C LEU A 60 0.52 7.28 6.18
N HIS A 61 -0.39 6.35 6.45
CA HIS A 61 -1.71 6.66 7.00
C HIS A 61 -1.75 6.71 8.53
N GLY A 62 -0.67 6.32 9.21
CA GLY A 62 -0.58 6.24 10.68
C GLY A 62 -1.56 5.24 11.31
N LYS A 63 -2.11 4.31 10.52
CA LYS A 63 -3.04 3.28 10.96
C LYS A 63 -3.04 2.11 9.99
N LEU A 64 -3.53 0.96 10.46
CA LEU A 64 -3.76 -0.19 9.60
C LEU A 64 -4.93 0.07 8.64
N ILE A 65 -4.70 -0.19 7.37
CA ILE A 65 -5.69 -0.28 6.31
C ILE A 65 -5.76 -1.75 5.90
N ASP A 66 -6.97 -2.28 5.83
CA ASP A 66 -7.20 -3.64 5.35
C ASP A 66 -7.12 -3.68 3.82
N ILE A 67 -5.99 -4.15 3.30
CA ILE A 67 -5.71 -4.32 1.87
C ILE A 67 -5.08 -5.69 1.62
N LYS A 68 -5.35 -6.27 0.46
CA LYS A 68 -4.82 -7.58 0.04
C LYS A 68 -3.36 -7.53 -0.36
N ALA A 69 -3.00 -6.48 -1.09
CA ALA A 69 -1.69 -6.31 -1.70
C ALA A 69 -1.40 -4.83 -1.93
N ALA A 70 -0.12 -4.49 -2.04
CA ALA A 70 0.31 -3.15 -2.41
C ALA A 70 1.57 -3.20 -3.29
N GLU A 71 1.77 -2.12 -4.03
CA GLU A 71 2.97 -1.86 -4.85
C GLU A 71 3.31 -0.37 -4.71
N VAL A 72 4.58 -0.06 -4.43
CA VAL A 72 5.08 1.33 -4.35
C VAL A 72 6.25 1.47 -5.29
N ILE A 73 6.10 2.35 -6.28
CA ILE A 73 7.02 2.44 -7.40
C ILE A 73 7.57 3.84 -7.50
N THR A 74 8.89 3.95 -7.60
CA THR A 74 9.56 5.22 -7.91
C THR A 74 10.10 5.13 -9.34
N TYR A 75 9.62 6.03 -10.19
CA TYR A 75 10.14 6.25 -11.54
C TYR A 75 11.01 7.50 -11.55
N LYS A 76 12.14 7.44 -12.24
CA LYS A 76 13.08 8.56 -12.31
C LYS A 76 13.81 8.65 -13.65
N ASN A 77 14.13 9.88 -14.05
CA ASN A 77 15.16 10.18 -15.03
C ASN A 77 16.03 11.34 -14.51
N TYR A 78 16.87 11.94 -15.34
CA TYR A 78 17.77 13.02 -14.92
C TYR A 78 17.06 14.31 -14.46
N GLN A 79 15.80 14.51 -14.84
CA GLN A 79 15.07 15.76 -14.64
C GLN A 79 13.88 15.59 -13.69
N GLN A 80 13.31 14.39 -13.63
CA GLN A 80 11.98 14.16 -13.07
C GLN A 80 11.96 12.88 -12.25
N GLU A 81 11.04 12.86 -11.30
CA GLU A 81 10.73 11.71 -10.46
C GLU A 81 9.22 11.65 -10.29
N ALA A 82 8.63 10.46 -10.33
CA ALA A 82 7.23 10.21 -10.03
C ALA A 82 7.13 9.00 -9.09
N ARG A 83 6.27 9.10 -8.07
CA ARG A 83 6.01 7.99 -7.16
C ARG A 83 4.57 7.55 -7.26
N ILE A 84 4.36 6.25 -7.43
CA ILE A 84 3.05 5.64 -7.62
C ILE A 84 2.82 4.64 -6.49
N TRP A 85 1.71 4.79 -5.79
CA TRP A 85 1.26 3.86 -4.77
C TRP A 85 0.00 3.18 -5.27
N ILE A 86 0.01 1.85 -5.24
CA ILE A 86 -1.11 1.03 -5.66
C ILE A 86 -1.51 0.17 -4.46
N SER A 87 -2.78 0.19 -4.10
CA SER A 87 -3.34 -0.64 -3.04
C SER A 87 -4.51 -1.44 -3.58
N GLU A 88 -4.47 -2.76 -3.46
CA GLU A 88 -5.56 -3.66 -3.83
C GLU A 88 -6.42 -3.97 -2.61
N ALA A 89 -7.71 -3.62 -2.67
CA ALA A 89 -8.68 -3.87 -1.61
C ALA A 89 -9.29 -5.28 -1.71
N ASN A 90 -10.12 -5.67 -0.74
CA ASN A 90 -10.78 -6.97 -0.80
C ASN A 90 -11.89 -7.05 -1.85
N SER A 91 -12.41 -5.90 -2.30
CA SER A 91 -13.43 -5.79 -3.34
C SER A 91 -13.40 -4.42 -4.02
N VAL A 92 -14.11 -4.31 -5.15
CA VAL A 92 -14.33 -3.03 -5.84
C VAL A 92 -15.01 -2.00 -4.92
N GLN A 93 -16.00 -2.45 -4.14
CA GLN A 93 -16.74 -1.60 -3.21
C GLN A 93 -15.84 -1.08 -2.09
N GLU A 94 -14.94 -1.92 -1.58
CA GLU A 94 -13.98 -1.51 -0.57
C GLU A 94 -12.93 -0.54 -1.14
N ALA A 95 -12.43 -0.77 -2.36
CA ALA A 95 -11.54 0.18 -3.03
C ALA A 95 -12.21 1.55 -3.20
N ALA A 96 -13.47 1.58 -3.62
CA ALA A 96 -14.24 2.82 -3.74
C ALA A 96 -14.38 3.51 -2.36
N TYR A 97 -14.76 2.75 -1.33
CA TYR A 97 -14.87 3.26 0.03
C TYR A 97 -13.54 3.84 0.56
N LEU A 98 -12.42 3.15 0.35
CA LEU A 98 -11.09 3.59 0.78
C LEU A 98 -10.69 4.89 0.06
N CYS A 99 -10.93 4.99 -1.25
CA CYS A 99 -10.65 6.19 -2.04
C CYS A 99 -11.47 7.40 -1.54
N GLU A 100 -12.78 7.23 -1.33
CA GLU A 100 -13.63 8.29 -0.79
C GLU A 100 -13.27 8.65 0.66
N LEU A 101 -12.90 7.66 1.48
CA LEU A 101 -12.48 7.91 2.85
C LEU A 101 -11.21 8.77 2.88
N MET A 102 -10.26 8.47 2.00
CA MET A 102 -9.05 9.27 1.81
C MET A 102 -9.41 10.72 1.42
N ASP A 103 -10.29 10.92 0.44
CA ASP A 103 -10.77 12.26 0.05
C ASP A 103 -11.39 13.03 1.23
N ARG A 104 -12.32 12.40 1.96
CA ARG A 104 -12.97 13.00 3.12
C ARG A 104 -11.96 13.39 4.20
N LYS A 105 -10.96 12.54 4.45
CA LYS A 105 -9.93 12.81 5.46
C LYS A 105 -9.03 13.96 5.07
N ILE A 106 -8.63 14.06 3.80
CA ILE A 106 -7.83 15.21 3.31
C ILE A 106 -8.64 16.50 3.48
N LYS A 107 -9.91 16.50 3.04
CA LYS A 107 -10.83 17.65 3.20
C LYS A 107 -11.05 18.06 4.67
N ALA A 108 -11.15 17.09 5.57
CA ALA A 108 -11.31 17.36 7.01
C ALA A 108 -10.03 17.89 7.67
N ALA A 109 -8.86 17.66 7.06
CA ALA A 109 -7.55 18.03 7.59
C ALA A 109 -6.98 19.32 6.98
N ILE A 110 -7.78 20.08 6.23
CA ILE A 110 -7.33 21.36 5.63
C ILE A 110 -6.88 22.33 6.72
N GLY A 111 -5.71 22.95 6.50
CA GLY A 111 -5.00 23.78 7.48
C GLY A 111 -4.21 23.01 8.54
N LYS A 112 -4.31 21.67 8.57
CA LYS A 112 -3.55 20.77 9.47
C LYS A 112 -2.73 19.70 8.74
N SER A 113 -2.93 19.59 7.43
CA SER A 113 -2.20 18.67 6.56
C SER A 113 -1.38 19.47 5.54
N PRO A 114 -0.34 18.87 4.92
CA PRO A 114 0.43 19.54 3.88
C PRO A 114 -0.30 19.65 2.54
N PHE A 115 -1.53 19.13 2.44
CA PHE A 115 -2.32 19.09 1.20
C PHE A 115 -3.33 20.24 1.12
N SER A 116 -3.51 20.75 -0.09
CA SER A 116 -4.58 21.69 -0.43
C SER A 116 -5.95 21.00 -0.45
N TYR A 117 -7.01 21.80 -0.56
CA TYR A 117 -8.34 21.26 -0.81
C TYR A 117 -8.36 20.48 -2.13
N PRO A 118 -8.84 19.22 -2.17
CA PRO A 118 -8.89 18.44 -3.40
C PRO A 118 -9.92 18.95 -4.40
N GLU A 119 -9.50 19.06 -5.65
CA GLU A 119 -10.37 19.24 -6.83
C GLU A 119 -10.85 17.88 -7.32
N THR A 120 -12.11 17.79 -7.75
CA THR A 120 -12.64 16.58 -8.40
C THR A 120 -12.64 16.77 -9.92
N LEU A 121 -12.14 15.77 -10.63
CA LEU A 121 -12.05 15.70 -12.08
C LEU A 121 -12.76 14.43 -12.55
N GLU A 122 -13.43 14.51 -13.70
CA GLU A 122 -14.05 13.35 -14.36
C GLU A 122 -13.31 13.09 -15.66
N ILE A 123 -12.55 11.99 -15.72
CA ILE A 123 -11.73 11.65 -16.89
C ILE A 123 -11.98 10.20 -17.29
N GLY A 124 -12.56 10.01 -18.47
CA GLY A 124 -12.79 8.68 -19.02
C GLY A 124 -13.72 7.80 -18.17
N GLY A 125 -14.65 8.39 -17.42
CA GLY A 125 -15.56 7.67 -16.52
C GLY A 125 -14.97 7.33 -15.15
N LEU A 126 -13.78 7.86 -14.83
CA LEU A 126 -13.21 7.80 -13.49
C LEU A 126 -13.36 9.16 -12.80
N THR A 127 -13.81 9.11 -11.54
CA THR A 127 -13.67 10.21 -10.60
C THR A 127 -12.24 10.23 -10.08
N ILE A 128 -11.52 11.31 -10.39
CA ILE A 128 -10.13 11.53 -10.00
C ILE A 128 -10.07 12.75 -9.10
N TYR A 129 -9.43 12.61 -7.96
CA TYR A 129 -9.18 13.73 -7.06
C TYR A 129 -7.75 14.24 -7.26
N LYS A 130 -7.60 15.56 -7.22
CA LYS A 130 -6.33 16.25 -7.39
C LYS A 130 -6.08 17.16 -6.20
N THR A 131 -4.91 17.06 -5.58
CA THR A 131 -4.49 17.99 -4.53
C THR A 131 -3.02 18.39 -4.73
N TYR A 132 -2.64 19.54 -4.17
CA TYR A 132 -1.26 20.01 -4.15
C TYR A 132 -0.68 19.84 -2.75
N GLY A 133 0.55 19.37 -2.64
CA GLY A 133 1.23 19.25 -1.36
C GLY A 133 2.72 19.01 -1.55
N MET A 134 3.54 19.50 -0.61
CA MET A 134 4.98 19.22 -0.59
C MET A 134 5.72 19.54 -1.90
N GLY A 135 5.26 20.57 -2.63
CA GLY A 135 5.84 20.98 -3.92
C GLY A 135 5.47 20.09 -5.11
N ARG A 136 4.49 19.19 -4.94
CA ARG A 136 4.08 18.19 -5.92
C ARG A 136 2.58 18.18 -6.13
N VAL A 137 2.15 17.55 -7.23
CA VAL A 137 0.74 17.32 -7.52
C VAL A 137 0.42 15.88 -7.24
N HIS A 138 -0.64 15.68 -6.46
CA HIS A 138 -1.13 14.38 -6.10
C HIS A 138 -2.44 14.10 -6.81
N TYR A 139 -2.52 12.95 -7.46
CA TYR A 139 -3.76 12.42 -8.00
C TYR A 139 -4.11 11.14 -7.29
N TYR A 140 -5.38 10.96 -6.93
CA TYR A 140 -5.85 9.69 -6.43
C TYR A 140 -7.21 9.34 -6.98
N TYR A 141 -7.38 8.05 -7.27
CA TYR A 141 -8.57 7.52 -7.90
C TYR A 141 -8.66 6.03 -7.64
N GLN A 142 -9.85 5.48 -7.86
CA GLN A 142 -10.08 4.04 -7.84
C GLN A 142 -10.23 3.53 -9.28
N SER A 143 -9.63 2.37 -9.55
CA SER A 143 -9.95 1.56 -10.72
C SER A 143 -10.10 0.11 -10.29
N LYS A 144 -11.25 -0.51 -10.61
CA LYS A 144 -11.64 -1.85 -10.17
C LYS A 144 -11.47 -2.01 -8.65
N ASP A 145 -10.72 -2.99 -8.20
CA ASP A 145 -10.45 -3.25 -6.79
C ASP A 145 -9.18 -2.55 -6.28
N LYS A 146 -8.66 -1.55 -7.01
CA LYS A 146 -7.43 -0.85 -6.67
C LYS A 146 -7.64 0.63 -6.45
N VAL A 147 -6.87 1.17 -5.51
CA VAL A 147 -6.72 2.61 -5.27
C VAL A 147 -5.32 3.01 -5.70
N PHE A 148 -5.24 4.07 -6.50
CA PHE A 148 -4.01 4.65 -6.99
C PHE A 148 -3.78 5.99 -6.32
N TRP A 149 -2.56 6.24 -5.88
CA TRP A 149 -2.07 7.56 -5.48
C TRP A 149 -0.80 7.88 -6.27
N LEU A 150 -0.89 8.89 -7.14
CA LEU A 150 0.20 9.36 -7.97
C LEU A 150 0.76 10.63 -7.37
N GLU A 151 2.06 10.67 -7.14
CA GLU A 151 2.82 11.83 -6.69
C GLU A 151 3.71 12.30 -7.85
N LEU A 152 3.31 13.39 -8.51
CA LEU A 152 3.85 13.84 -9.80
C LEU A 152 4.52 15.22 -9.69
N PRO A 153 5.54 15.49 -10.53
CA PRO A 153 6.17 16.80 -10.61
C PRO A 153 5.18 17.86 -11.10
N ALA A 154 5.24 19.05 -10.51
CA ALA A 154 4.21 20.09 -10.70
C ALA A 154 4.12 20.66 -12.12
N GLU A 155 5.18 20.59 -12.93
CA GLU A 155 5.18 21.16 -14.28
C GLU A 155 4.53 20.24 -15.32
N LEU A 156 4.62 18.91 -15.13
CA LEU A 156 4.23 17.91 -16.14
C LEU A 156 3.11 16.99 -15.69
N HIS A 157 2.52 17.27 -14.52
CA HIS A 157 1.56 16.39 -13.86
C HIS A 157 0.36 15.99 -14.73
N GLN A 158 -0.12 16.87 -15.64
CA GLN A 158 -1.28 16.57 -16.48
C GLN A 158 -0.97 15.54 -17.56
N ASP A 159 0.19 15.65 -18.20
CA ASP A 159 0.60 14.69 -19.24
C ASP A 159 1.00 13.35 -18.61
N LEU A 160 1.67 13.40 -17.46
CA LEU A 160 1.95 12.20 -16.66
C LEU A 160 0.67 11.51 -16.17
N LEU A 161 -0.38 12.25 -15.80
CA LEU A 161 -1.68 11.66 -15.48
C LEU A 161 -2.27 10.95 -16.70
N LYS A 162 -2.23 11.56 -17.90
CA LYS A 162 -2.72 10.91 -19.11
C LYS A 162 -1.98 9.61 -19.41
N GLU A 163 -0.66 9.58 -19.24
CA GLU A 163 0.13 8.36 -19.38
C GLU A 163 -0.26 7.32 -18.34
N ALA A 164 -0.44 7.72 -17.08
CA ALA A 164 -0.86 6.81 -16.01
C ALA A 164 -2.22 6.16 -16.32
N LEU A 165 -3.17 6.93 -16.83
CA LEU A 165 -4.50 6.43 -17.20
C LEU A 165 -4.52 5.55 -18.45
N LYS A 166 -3.44 5.49 -19.24
CA LYS A 166 -3.29 4.48 -20.30
C LYS A 166 -2.89 3.12 -19.74
N ILE A 167 -2.22 3.11 -18.59
CA ILE A 167 -1.63 1.92 -17.98
C ILE A 167 -2.55 1.34 -16.90
N TRP A 168 -3.11 2.21 -16.04
CA TRP A 168 -3.76 1.82 -14.78
C TRP A 168 -5.24 2.22 -14.66
N LYS A 169 -5.93 2.40 -15.80
CA LYS A 169 -7.37 2.65 -15.84
C LYS A 169 -8.22 1.40 -15.67
#